data_AF-A0A945AX90-F1
#
_entry.id   AF-A0A945AX90-F1
#
_cell.length_a   1.000
_cell.length_b   1.000
_cell.length_c   1.000
_cell.angle_alpha   90.00
_cell.angle_beta   90.00
_cell.angle_gamma   90.00
#
_symmetry.space_group_name_H-M   'P 1'
#
loop_
_entity.id
_entity.type
_entity.pdbx_description
1 polymer ?
#
loop_
_entity_poly.entity_id
_entity_poly.type
_entity_poly.pdbx_seq_one_letter_code
_entity_poly.pdbx_strand_id
1 'polypeptide(L)'
;MNLTPEQQKVGKENFNDAVAVTRRDFLSGTVAAGLATGAGLGSIYFGYGASVGNPLRVGFIGTGDEGSVLIGAHNPEYLKAVAIADIRPYNVFRAFHGDVSSPNAQRVRPGLMAKYGWKTEDEARKQVKVYAAYEEMLADKNIEAVVIALPLHLHAEAAIKAMRAGKHVLTEKLMGHSIYECKEMGRTARETGKLLATGHQRHYSVLYDNAVHTIGDARLIGDVHSIRAQWHRGNLPGKDSWKPPLPADEALLKKMVSWRKRLEDSKPSEVDVWSKRVAQLEAQIADSGVDAGLFGYTEKQLPDGTPRTPLEELIRWRLWNRTGGGLMAELVSHQLDAAGIFISAMH
;
A
#
# COMPACT_ATOMS: atom_id res chain seq x y z
N MET A 1 -16.30 13.32 -19.72
CA MET A 1 -17.38 12.46 -20.25
C MET A 1 -18.68 13.22 -19.99
N ASN A 2 -19.40 13.66 -21.03
CA ASN A 2 -20.63 14.45 -20.87
C ASN A 2 -21.84 13.50 -20.94
N LEU A 3 -22.25 12.95 -19.80
CA LEU A 3 -23.45 12.11 -19.69
C LEU A 3 -24.68 12.99 -19.54
N THR A 4 -25.79 12.64 -20.19
CA THR A 4 -27.08 13.36 -20.01
C THR A 4 -27.63 13.14 -18.60
N PRO A 5 -28.53 14.02 -18.10
CA PRO A 5 -29.19 13.82 -16.80
C PRO A 5 -29.87 12.45 -16.67
N GLU A 6 -30.50 11.96 -17.74
CA GLU A 6 -31.15 10.65 -17.78
C GLU A 6 -30.14 9.51 -17.67
N GLN A 7 -29.01 9.58 -18.39
CA GLN A 7 -27.94 8.57 -18.30
C GLN A 7 -27.29 8.54 -16.91
N GLN A 8 -27.13 9.72 -16.28
CA GLN A 8 -26.65 9.81 -14.90
C GLN A 8 -27.65 9.19 -13.92
N LYS A 9 -28.96 9.37 -14.16
CA LYS A 9 -30.02 8.78 -13.35
C LYS A 9 -30.04 7.26 -13.49
N VAL A 10 -30.06 6.73 -14.72
CA VAL A 10 -30.00 5.28 -14.98
C VAL A 10 -28.73 4.67 -14.41
N GLY A 11 -27.57 5.33 -14.57
CA GLY A 11 -26.32 4.87 -13.98
C GLY A 11 -26.36 4.82 -12.45
N LYS A 12 -27.02 5.80 -11.81
CA LYS A 12 -27.26 5.81 -10.36
C LYS A 12 -28.24 4.72 -9.94
N GLU A 13 -29.30 4.48 -10.69
CA GLU A 13 -30.30 3.43 -10.41
C GLU A 13 -29.67 2.04 -10.55
N ASN A 14 -28.96 1.77 -11.65
CA ASN A 14 -28.23 0.50 -11.83
C ASN A 14 -27.13 0.32 -10.77
N PHE A 15 -26.41 1.38 -10.42
CA PHE A 15 -25.46 1.32 -9.30
C PHE A 15 -26.20 0.96 -8.02
N ASN A 16 -27.26 1.69 -7.68
CA ASN A 16 -28.05 1.46 -6.48
C ASN A 16 -28.64 0.07 -6.44
N ASP A 17 -29.11 -0.51 -7.54
CA ASP A 17 -29.64 -1.88 -7.61
C ASP A 17 -28.52 -2.93 -7.43
N ALA A 18 -27.35 -2.70 -8.03
CA ALA A 18 -26.20 -3.58 -7.84
C ALA A 18 -25.65 -3.51 -6.41
N VAL A 19 -25.67 -2.35 -5.76
CA VAL A 19 -25.26 -2.18 -4.34
C VAL A 19 -26.41 -2.19 -3.35
N ALA A 20 -27.64 -2.48 -3.79
CA ALA A 20 -28.82 -2.31 -2.96
C ALA A 20 -28.81 -3.32 -1.82
N VAL A 21 -28.55 -2.75 -0.64
CA VAL A 21 -28.89 -3.32 0.64
C VAL A 21 -30.38 -3.67 0.63
N THR A 22 -30.71 -4.94 0.85
CA THR A 22 -32.10 -5.41 0.69
C THR A 22 -33.02 -4.71 1.70
N ARG A 23 -34.33 -4.68 1.44
CA ARG A 23 -35.33 -4.21 2.42
C ARG A 23 -35.18 -4.90 3.78
N ARG A 24 -34.70 -6.15 3.78
CA ARG A 24 -34.40 -6.95 4.98
C ARG A 24 -33.22 -6.39 5.77
N ASP A 25 -32.17 -5.96 5.08
CA ASP A 25 -30.94 -5.41 5.65
C ASP A 25 -31.12 -4.00 6.22
N PHE A 26 -32.05 -3.22 5.65
CA PHE A 26 -32.50 -1.95 6.22
C PHE A 26 -33.32 -2.16 7.50
N LEU A 27 -34.24 -3.14 7.49
CA LEU A 27 -35.06 -3.49 8.65
C LEU A 27 -34.27 -4.18 9.77
N SER A 28 -33.15 -4.85 9.47
CA SER A 28 -32.25 -5.45 10.47
C SER A 28 -31.29 -4.44 11.13
N GLY A 29 -31.28 -3.17 10.69
CA GLY A 29 -30.43 -2.11 11.26
C GLY A 29 -28.96 -2.14 10.83
N THR A 30 -28.58 -3.01 9.88
CA THR A 30 -27.19 -3.25 9.46
C THR A 30 -26.59 -2.03 8.73
N VAL A 31 -27.41 -1.26 8.00
CA VAL A 31 -27.00 -0.02 7.31
C VAL A 31 -26.65 1.11 8.28
N ALA A 32 -27.46 1.27 9.34
CA ALA A 32 -27.23 2.29 10.36
C ALA A 32 -25.95 1.99 11.15
N ALA A 33 -25.66 0.71 11.41
CA ALA A 33 -24.42 0.27 12.05
C ALA A 33 -23.19 0.52 11.15
N GLY A 34 -23.23 0.14 9.86
CA GLY A 34 -22.07 0.28 8.97
C GLY A 34 -21.67 1.73 8.68
N LEU A 35 -22.63 2.64 8.53
CA LEU A 35 -22.37 4.08 8.40
C LEU A 35 -21.85 4.71 9.70
N ALA A 36 -22.26 4.19 10.86
CA ALA A 36 -21.82 4.68 12.18
C ALA A 36 -20.43 4.16 12.60
N THR A 37 -20.00 2.98 12.12
CA THR A 37 -18.70 2.36 12.44
C THR A 37 -17.58 2.68 11.45
N GLY A 38 -17.88 3.40 10.35
CA GLY A 38 -16.89 3.70 9.30
C GLY A 38 -16.64 2.55 8.33
N ALA A 39 -17.49 1.53 8.34
CA ALA A 39 -17.50 0.45 7.37
C ALA A 39 -18.03 1.01 6.02
N GLY A 40 -17.14 1.25 5.06
CA GLY A 40 -17.53 1.80 3.75
C GLY A 40 -18.51 0.90 2.99
N LEU A 41 -19.23 1.42 2.00
CA LEU A 41 -20.21 0.65 1.19
C LEU A 41 -19.66 -0.71 0.68
N GLY A 42 -18.37 -0.79 0.37
CA GLY A 42 -17.72 -2.05 -0.02
C GLY A 42 -17.67 -3.10 1.08
N SER A 43 -17.50 -2.74 2.35
CA SER A 43 -17.49 -3.73 3.42
C SER A 43 -18.88 -4.32 3.66
N ILE A 44 -19.95 -3.54 3.48
CA ILE A 44 -21.32 -4.08 3.52
C ILE A 44 -21.54 -5.01 2.32
N TYR A 45 -21.15 -4.56 1.12
CA TYR A 45 -21.32 -5.30 -0.13
C TYR A 45 -20.65 -6.69 -0.10
N PHE A 46 -19.39 -6.75 0.32
CA PHE A 46 -18.63 -8.00 0.39
C PHE A 46 -18.87 -8.80 1.69
N GLY A 47 -19.84 -8.39 2.53
CA GLY A 47 -20.15 -9.09 3.78
C GLY A 47 -19.09 -8.95 4.87
N TYR A 48 -18.17 -7.99 4.75
CA TYR A 48 -17.22 -7.60 5.80
C TYR A 48 -17.93 -6.76 6.88
N GLY A 49 -18.89 -7.35 7.60
CA GLY A 49 -19.64 -6.68 8.66
C GLY A 49 -19.51 -7.31 10.06
N ALA A 50 -18.86 -8.46 10.17
CA ALA A 50 -18.64 -9.11 11.46
C ALA A 50 -17.21 -8.84 11.93
N SER A 51 -17.05 -8.22 13.10
CA SER A 51 -15.77 -8.31 13.80
C SER A 51 -15.43 -9.79 13.94
N VAL A 52 -14.30 -10.22 13.38
CA VAL A 52 -13.74 -11.50 13.78
C VAL A 52 -13.36 -11.30 15.25
N GLY A 53 -14.01 -11.98 16.18
CA GLY A 53 -13.82 -11.74 17.63
C GLY A 53 -12.35 -11.82 18.10
N ASN A 54 -11.47 -12.32 17.23
CA ASN A 54 -10.02 -12.23 17.35
C ASN A 54 -9.42 -11.72 16.01
N PRO A 55 -9.03 -10.44 15.90
CA PRO A 55 -8.35 -9.90 14.72
C PRO A 55 -7.02 -10.63 14.45
N LEU A 56 -6.74 -10.90 13.17
CA LEU A 56 -5.52 -11.57 12.72
C LEU A 56 -4.31 -10.70 13.03
N ARG A 57 -3.28 -11.27 13.67
CA ARG A 57 -2.05 -10.55 14.01
C ARG A 57 -1.13 -10.49 12.78
N VAL A 58 -0.89 -9.28 12.29
CA VAL A 58 -0.21 -9.02 11.02
C VAL A 58 1.10 -8.26 11.21
N GLY A 59 2.13 -8.67 10.46
CA GLY A 59 3.35 -7.89 10.23
C GLY A 59 3.35 -7.19 8.88
N PHE A 60 3.74 -5.92 8.81
CA PHE A 60 3.92 -5.21 7.53
C PHE A 60 5.40 -5.25 7.12
N ILE A 61 5.70 -5.79 5.94
CA ILE A 61 7.05 -5.87 5.37
C ILE A 61 7.19 -4.81 4.28
N GLY A 62 8.06 -3.84 4.50
CA GLY A 62 8.17 -2.64 3.66
C GLY A 62 7.10 -1.62 4.03
N THR A 63 7.55 -0.48 4.56
CA THR A 63 6.69 0.61 5.07
C THR A 63 6.90 1.92 4.33
N GLY A 64 7.36 1.82 3.07
CA GLY A 64 7.45 2.94 2.13
C GLY A 64 6.08 3.53 1.74
N ASP A 65 5.98 4.14 0.57
CA ASP A 65 4.74 4.83 0.15
C ASP A 65 3.51 3.92 0.14
N GLU A 66 3.60 2.75 -0.49
CA GLU A 66 2.48 1.81 -0.55
C GLU A 66 2.23 1.13 0.79
N GLY A 67 3.28 0.68 1.48
CA GLY A 67 3.14 0.11 2.84
C GLY A 67 2.45 1.06 3.82
N SER A 68 2.77 2.37 3.75
CA SER A 68 2.08 3.40 4.53
C SER A 68 0.60 3.57 4.16
N VAL A 69 0.24 3.38 2.88
CA VAL A 69 -1.17 3.38 2.43
C VAL A 69 -1.89 2.16 2.98
N LEU A 70 -1.29 0.98 2.91
CA LEU A 70 -1.86 -0.26 3.45
C LEU A 70 -2.02 -0.20 4.98
N ILE A 71 -1.06 0.40 5.68
CA ILE A 71 -1.18 0.73 7.11
C ILE A 71 -2.36 1.69 7.35
N GLY A 72 -2.56 2.70 6.51
CA GLY A 72 -3.72 3.58 6.64
C GLY A 72 -5.06 2.85 6.39
N ALA A 73 -5.08 1.97 5.39
CA ALA A 73 -6.28 1.35 4.86
C ALA A 73 -6.73 0.09 5.63
N HIS A 74 -5.85 -0.62 6.33
CA HIS A 74 -6.24 -1.85 7.04
C HIS A 74 -7.33 -1.57 8.07
N ASN A 75 -8.23 -2.54 8.30
CA ASN A 75 -9.25 -2.43 9.35
C ASN A 75 -8.75 -3.15 10.63
N PRO A 76 -8.55 -2.44 11.76
CA PRO A 76 -8.13 -3.03 13.04
C PRO A 76 -9.06 -4.11 13.60
N GLU A 77 -10.33 -4.10 13.19
CA GLU A 77 -11.32 -5.13 13.57
C GLU A 77 -11.07 -6.49 12.91
N TYR A 78 -10.28 -6.51 11.82
CA TYR A 78 -9.91 -7.73 11.11
C TYR A 78 -8.42 -8.03 11.20
N LEU A 79 -7.58 -7.00 11.11
CA LEU A 79 -6.13 -7.10 11.07
C LEU A 79 -5.52 -6.23 12.17
N LYS A 80 -4.91 -6.84 13.18
CA LYS A 80 -4.14 -6.13 14.20
C LYS A 80 -2.67 -6.07 13.77
N ALA A 81 -2.16 -4.87 13.52
CA ALA A 81 -0.74 -4.65 13.29
C ALA A 81 0.04 -4.92 14.58
N VAL A 82 0.93 -5.91 14.56
CA VAL A 82 1.78 -6.27 15.71
C VAL A 82 3.28 -6.13 15.41
N ALA A 83 3.64 -5.98 14.14
CA ALA A 83 5.02 -5.78 13.73
C ALA A 83 5.12 -4.99 12.42
N ILE A 84 6.27 -4.33 12.25
CA ILE A 84 6.72 -3.77 10.97
C ILE A 84 8.17 -4.19 10.71
N ALA A 85 8.55 -4.35 9.44
CA ALA A 85 9.91 -4.57 9.01
C ALA A 85 10.31 -3.58 7.92
N ASP A 86 11.30 -2.73 8.19
CA ASP A 86 11.88 -1.81 7.22
C ASP A 86 13.29 -1.39 7.65
N ILE A 87 14.23 -1.43 6.72
CA ILE A 87 15.64 -1.08 6.97
C ILE A 87 15.87 0.43 6.99
N ARG A 88 14.92 1.24 6.50
CA ARG A 88 15.07 2.69 6.39
C ARG A 88 14.43 3.42 7.57
N PRO A 89 15.20 4.18 8.38
CA PRO A 89 14.66 5.05 9.41
C PRO A 89 13.50 5.93 8.93
N TYR A 90 13.58 6.45 7.69
CA TYR A 90 12.53 7.26 7.09
C TYR A 90 11.17 6.54 7.00
N ASN A 91 11.19 5.29 6.56
CA ASN A 91 9.98 4.51 6.38
C ASN A 91 9.42 4.08 7.74
N VAL A 92 10.29 3.68 8.68
CA VAL A 92 9.89 3.36 10.06
C VAL A 92 9.19 4.55 10.73
N PHE A 93 9.75 5.76 10.59
CA PHE A 93 9.11 6.98 11.09
C PHE A 93 7.69 7.13 10.52
N ARG A 94 7.55 7.02 9.20
CA ARG A 94 6.26 7.18 8.52
C ARG A 94 5.25 6.08 8.87
N ALA A 95 5.71 4.87 9.15
CA ALA A 95 4.85 3.79 9.62
C ALA A 95 4.13 4.17 10.92
N PHE A 96 4.82 4.83 11.86
CA PHE A 96 4.22 5.26 13.13
C PHE A 96 3.45 6.59 13.00
N HIS A 97 4.10 7.62 12.44
CA HIS A 97 3.63 9.01 12.48
C HIS A 97 2.80 9.42 11.26
N GLY A 98 2.83 8.62 10.19
CA GLY A 98 2.28 8.98 8.91
C GLY A 98 3.20 9.88 8.09
N ASP A 99 2.74 10.28 6.91
CA ASP A 99 3.44 11.23 6.05
C ASP A 99 3.02 12.67 6.36
N VAL A 100 3.72 13.31 7.28
CA VAL A 100 3.41 14.66 7.80
C VAL A 100 3.90 15.79 6.88
N SER A 101 4.40 15.46 5.69
CA SER A 101 4.89 16.42 4.70
C SER A 101 3.82 17.41 4.23
N SER A 102 2.55 17.00 4.23
CA SER A 102 1.40 17.86 3.94
C SER A 102 0.11 17.28 4.54
N PRO A 103 -0.94 18.08 4.77
CA PRO A 103 -2.23 17.58 5.26
C PRO A 103 -2.83 16.49 4.38
N ASN A 104 -2.71 16.61 3.05
CA ASN A 104 -3.23 15.58 2.14
C ASN A 104 -2.41 14.28 2.21
N ALA A 105 -1.09 14.38 2.32
CA ALA A 105 -0.24 13.19 2.48
C ALA A 105 -0.57 12.45 3.78
N GLN A 106 -0.75 13.19 4.88
CA GLN A 106 -1.09 12.61 6.19
C GLN A 106 -2.47 11.98 6.19
N ARG A 107 -3.46 12.57 5.49
CA ARG A 107 -4.79 11.97 5.33
C ARG A 107 -4.74 10.60 4.65
N VAL A 108 -3.89 10.45 3.63
CA VAL A 108 -3.76 9.20 2.85
C VAL A 108 -2.86 8.18 3.57
N ARG A 109 -1.85 8.67 4.29
CA ARG A 109 -0.87 7.88 5.03
C ARG A 109 -0.81 8.37 6.48
N PRO A 110 -1.80 8.02 7.32
CA PRO A 110 -1.96 8.56 8.66
C PRO A 110 -1.00 7.98 9.70
N GLY A 111 -0.40 6.81 9.41
CA GLY A 111 0.46 6.10 10.36
C GLY A 111 -0.32 5.32 11.41
N LEU A 112 0.37 4.41 12.09
CA LEU A 112 -0.20 3.52 13.10
C LEU A 112 -0.71 4.29 14.33
N MET A 113 -0.02 5.35 14.77
CA MET A 113 -0.44 6.10 15.95
C MET A 113 -1.82 6.73 15.77
N ALA A 114 -2.06 7.39 14.63
CA ALA A 114 -3.36 7.94 14.31
C ALA A 114 -4.41 6.84 14.11
N LYS A 115 -4.02 5.70 13.51
CA LYS A 115 -4.92 4.57 13.25
C LYS A 115 -5.44 3.90 14.53
N TYR A 116 -4.58 3.75 15.53
CA TYR A 116 -4.88 3.08 16.80
C TYR A 116 -5.17 4.05 17.95
N GLY A 117 -5.05 5.36 17.74
CA GLY A 117 -5.28 6.37 18.77
C GLY A 117 -4.18 6.48 19.84
N TRP A 118 -2.96 6.01 19.55
CA TRP A 118 -1.83 6.10 20.47
C TRP A 118 -1.28 7.52 20.53
N LYS A 119 -0.91 7.97 21.73
CA LYS A 119 -0.47 9.34 21.97
C LYS A 119 1.02 9.54 21.74
N THR A 120 1.82 8.49 21.96
CA THR A 120 3.28 8.55 21.82
C THR A 120 3.80 7.35 21.02
N GLU A 121 4.98 7.52 20.41
CA GLU A 121 5.64 6.42 19.72
C GLU A 121 6.08 5.32 20.70
N ASP A 122 6.44 5.66 21.94
CA ASP A 122 6.76 4.67 22.98
C ASP A 122 5.56 3.79 23.33
N GLU A 123 4.34 4.34 23.35
CA GLU A 123 3.12 3.57 23.51
C GLU A 123 2.92 2.64 22.30
N ALA A 124 3.07 3.17 21.09
CA ALA A 124 2.94 2.40 19.86
C ALA A 124 3.96 1.25 19.77
N ARG A 125 5.22 1.49 20.15
CA ARG A 125 6.31 0.49 20.12
C ARG A 125 6.15 -0.63 21.14
N LYS A 126 5.33 -0.44 22.18
CA LYS A 126 4.91 -1.55 23.07
C LYS A 126 3.92 -2.49 22.40
N GLN A 127 3.17 -2.00 21.40
CA GLN A 127 2.16 -2.77 20.67
C GLN A 127 2.69 -3.32 19.35
N VAL A 128 3.62 -2.60 18.71
CA VAL A 128 4.16 -2.92 17.37
C VAL A 128 5.67 -3.02 17.43
N LYS A 129 6.19 -4.23 17.24
CA LYS A 129 7.64 -4.48 17.20
C LYS A 129 8.22 -4.06 15.85
N VAL A 130 9.39 -3.43 15.88
CA VAL A 130 10.11 -3.03 14.67
C VAL A 130 11.27 -3.98 14.42
N TYR A 131 11.38 -4.45 13.19
CA TYR A 131 12.49 -5.26 12.71
C TYR A 131 13.21 -4.53 11.59
N ALA A 132 14.54 -4.67 11.52
CA ALA A 132 15.30 -4.15 10.38
C ALA A 132 15.16 -5.11 9.20
N ALA A 133 15.69 -6.34 9.35
CA ALA A 133 15.52 -7.41 8.38
C ALA A 133 14.17 -8.11 8.56
N TYR A 134 13.44 -8.33 7.47
CA TYR A 134 12.13 -8.96 7.54
C TYR A 134 12.22 -10.44 7.91
N GLU A 135 13.35 -11.10 7.62
CA GLU A 135 13.62 -12.49 8.00
C GLU A 135 13.52 -12.71 9.51
N GLU A 136 14.00 -11.76 10.32
CA GLU A 136 13.88 -11.80 11.77
C GLU A 136 12.41 -11.74 12.22
N MET A 137 11.61 -10.91 11.53
CA MET A 137 10.19 -10.80 11.79
C MET A 137 9.45 -12.11 11.47
N LEU A 138 9.88 -12.86 10.44
CA LEU A 138 9.23 -14.14 10.08
C LEU A 138 9.37 -15.21 11.17
N ALA A 139 10.39 -15.12 12.01
CA ALA A 139 10.58 -16.03 13.16
C ALA A 139 9.64 -15.72 14.33
N ASP A 140 8.98 -14.57 14.35
CA ASP A 140 8.09 -14.15 15.44
C ASP A 140 6.80 -14.97 15.44
N LYS A 141 6.59 -15.77 16.50
CA LYS A 141 5.41 -16.63 16.66
C LYS A 141 4.12 -15.83 16.92
N ASN A 142 4.22 -14.56 17.31
CA ASN A 142 3.06 -13.69 17.51
C ASN A 142 2.41 -13.27 16.18
N ILE A 143 3.12 -13.40 15.05
CA ILE A 143 2.64 -13.01 13.72
C ILE A 143 1.98 -14.19 13.02
N GLU A 144 0.76 -14.00 12.52
CA GLU A 144 -0.01 -15.03 11.81
C GLU A 144 0.01 -14.82 10.30
N ALA A 145 0.07 -13.56 9.86
CA ALA A 145 0.13 -13.20 8.45
C ALA A 145 1.05 -11.99 8.22
N VAL A 146 1.49 -11.82 6.97
CA VAL A 146 2.28 -10.67 6.54
C VAL A 146 1.64 -9.96 5.37
N VAL A 147 1.77 -8.64 5.37
CA VAL A 147 1.44 -7.76 4.24
C VAL A 147 2.77 -7.28 3.65
N ILE A 148 3.06 -7.62 2.40
CA ILE A 148 4.32 -7.32 1.73
C ILE A 148 4.13 -6.16 0.77
N ALA A 149 4.85 -5.05 1.01
CA ALA A 149 4.90 -3.86 0.16
C ALA A 149 6.36 -3.46 -0.09
N LEU A 150 7.17 -4.45 -0.47
CA LEU A 150 8.58 -4.30 -0.82
C LEU A 150 8.75 -3.79 -2.26
N PRO A 151 9.98 -3.46 -2.69
CA PRO A 151 10.32 -3.42 -4.11
C PRO A 151 9.97 -4.73 -4.83
N LEU A 152 9.56 -4.64 -6.10
CA LEU A 152 9.03 -5.77 -6.88
C LEU A 152 9.92 -7.02 -6.87
N HIS A 153 11.22 -6.84 -7.05
CA HIS A 153 12.18 -7.95 -7.10
C HIS A 153 12.26 -8.78 -5.79
N LEU A 154 11.74 -8.26 -4.66
CA LEU A 154 11.76 -8.96 -3.37
C LEU A 154 10.44 -9.66 -3.04
N HIS A 155 9.37 -9.43 -3.81
CA HIS A 155 8.04 -9.95 -3.50
C HIS A 155 8.04 -11.48 -3.37
N ALA A 156 8.57 -12.17 -4.39
CA ALA A 156 8.54 -13.62 -4.46
C ALA A 156 9.35 -14.26 -3.34
N GLU A 157 10.57 -13.79 -3.12
CA GLU A 157 11.45 -14.31 -2.06
C GLU A 157 10.83 -14.12 -0.67
N ALA A 158 10.36 -12.89 -0.36
CA ALA A 158 9.75 -12.60 0.93
C ALA A 158 8.46 -13.42 1.15
N ALA A 159 7.61 -13.55 0.12
CA ALA A 159 6.38 -14.34 0.21
C ALA A 159 6.65 -15.83 0.43
N ILE A 160 7.61 -16.41 -0.30
CA ILE A 160 7.99 -17.82 -0.15
C ILE A 160 8.57 -18.07 1.23
N LYS A 161 9.49 -17.22 1.71
CA LYS A 161 10.06 -17.30 3.06
C LYS A 161 8.96 -17.20 4.12
N ALA A 162 8.02 -16.27 3.97
CA ALA A 162 6.92 -16.08 4.92
C ALA A 162 5.99 -17.30 5.00
N MET A 163 5.58 -17.86 3.86
CA MET A 163 4.74 -19.07 3.83
C MET A 163 5.46 -20.27 4.44
N ARG A 164 6.75 -20.45 4.14
CA ARG A 164 7.59 -21.50 4.75
C ARG A 164 7.77 -21.30 6.25
N ALA A 165 7.77 -20.07 6.74
CA ALA A 165 7.73 -19.74 8.17
C ALA A 165 6.32 -19.88 8.79
N GLY A 166 5.35 -20.40 8.04
CA GLY A 166 4.00 -20.69 8.50
C GLY A 166 3.06 -19.48 8.51
N LYS A 167 3.41 -18.39 7.82
CA LYS A 167 2.60 -17.16 7.76
C LYS A 167 1.68 -17.13 6.53
N HIS A 168 0.48 -16.59 6.67
CA HIS A 168 -0.33 -16.23 5.50
C HIS A 168 0.24 -14.97 4.84
N VAL A 169 0.05 -14.81 3.53
CA VAL A 169 0.66 -13.71 2.77
C VAL A 169 -0.38 -12.95 1.97
N LEU A 170 -0.40 -11.63 2.17
CA LEU A 170 -0.90 -10.67 1.19
C LEU A 170 0.33 -9.95 0.62
N THR A 171 0.56 -10.02 -0.69
CA THR A 171 1.65 -9.30 -1.34
C THR A 171 1.10 -8.24 -2.27
N GLU A 172 1.73 -7.07 -2.32
CA GLU A 172 1.39 -6.05 -3.30
C GLU A 172 1.58 -6.56 -4.73
N LYS A 173 0.87 -5.90 -5.65
CA LYS A 173 1.04 -6.13 -7.08
C LYS A 173 2.29 -5.40 -7.58
N LEU A 174 3.01 -5.90 -8.58
CA LEU A 174 2.86 -7.18 -9.26
C LEU A 174 3.25 -8.35 -8.35
N MET A 175 2.66 -9.53 -8.56
CA MET A 175 2.89 -10.71 -7.72
C MET A 175 4.38 -11.10 -7.64
N GLY A 176 5.09 -11.08 -8.77
CA GLY A 176 6.52 -11.37 -8.89
C GLY A 176 7.09 -10.75 -10.15
N HIS A 177 8.40 -10.82 -10.31
CA HIS A 177 9.12 -10.24 -11.45
C HIS A 177 9.07 -11.14 -12.69
N SER A 178 8.80 -12.44 -12.52
CA SER A 178 8.64 -13.40 -13.60
C SER A 178 7.45 -14.35 -13.39
N ILE A 179 6.97 -14.95 -14.47
CA ILE A 179 5.93 -16.00 -14.42
C ILE A 179 6.41 -17.19 -13.57
N TYR A 180 7.70 -17.51 -13.63
CA TYR A 180 8.30 -18.57 -12.84
C TYR A 180 8.14 -18.28 -11.34
N GLU A 181 8.52 -17.09 -10.89
CA GLU A 181 8.36 -16.65 -9.50
C GLU A 181 6.89 -16.71 -9.04
N CYS A 182 5.95 -16.20 -9.85
CA CYS A 182 4.53 -16.27 -9.53
C CYS A 182 4.05 -17.72 -9.35
N LYS A 183 4.52 -18.65 -10.21
CA LYS A 183 4.21 -20.08 -10.11
C LYS A 183 4.83 -20.71 -8.86
N GLU A 184 6.05 -20.33 -8.49
CA GLU A 184 6.72 -20.81 -7.27
C GLU A 184 6.01 -20.36 -6.00
N MET A 185 5.57 -19.09 -5.93
CA MET A 185 4.78 -18.61 -4.82
C MET A 185 3.46 -19.41 -4.71
N GLY A 186 2.78 -19.65 -5.83
CA GLY A 186 1.56 -20.47 -5.85
C GLY A 186 1.80 -21.94 -5.47
N ARG A 187 2.94 -22.54 -5.86
CA ARG A 187 3.35 -23.88 -5.40
C ARG A 187 3.57 -23.91 -3.89
N THR A 188 4.34 -22.95 -3.38
CA THR A 188 4.66 -22.84 -1.96
C THR A 188 3.39 -22.68 -1.12
N ALA A 189 2.41 -21.89 -1.58
CA ALA A 189 1.12 -21.74 -0.92
C ALA A 189 0.40 -23.10 -0.76
N ARG A 190 0.37 -23.91 -1.83
CA ARG A 190 -0.23 -25.26 -1.81
C ARG A 190 0.55 -26.23 -0.91
N GLU A 191 1.87 -26.22 -0.98
CA GLU A 191 2.74 -27.12 -0.20
C GLU A 191 2.66 -26.83 1.31
N THR A 192 2.59 -25.55 1.68
CA THR A 192 2.56 -25.11 3.10
C THR A 192 1.14 -25.03 3.66
N GLY A 193 0.12 -25.13 2.81
CA GLY A 193 -1.28 -24.89 3.18
C GLY A 193 -1.56 -23.43 3.58
N LYS A 194 -0.68 -22.49 3.24
CA LYS A 194 -0.85 -21.07 3.57
C LYS A 194 -1.61 -20.33 2.48
N LEU A 195 -2.35 -19.31 2.91
CA LEU A 195 -3.07 -18.42 1.99
C LEU A 195 -2.07 -17.45 1.37
N LEU A 196 -2.20 -17.25 0.06
CA LEU A 196 -1.47 -16.29 -0.72
C LEU A 196 -2.47 -15.47 -1.54
N ALA A 197 -2.48 -14.16 -1.32
CA ALA A 197 -3.25 -13.21 -2.11
C ALA A 197 -2.32 -12.13 -2.67
N THR A 198 -2.61 -11.68 -3.89
CA THR A 198 -1.97 -10.51 -4.49
C THR A 198 -2.93 -9.33 -4.37
N GLY A 199 -2.42 -8.15 -4.00
CA GLY A 199 -3.17 -6.91 -3.76
C GLY A 199 -3.79 -6.28 -5.01
N HIS A 200 -4.58 -7.02 -5.78
CA HIS A 200 -5.36 -6.48 -6.90
C HIS A 200 -6.61 -5.78 -6.35
N GLN A 201 -6.45 -4.53 -5.91
CA GLN A 201 -7.50 -3.81 -5.18
C GLN A 201 -8.83 -3.67 -5.93
N ARG A 202 -8.82 -3.79 -7.26
CA ARG A 202 -10.04 -3.67 -8.10
C ARG A 202 -11.01 -4.82 -7.93
N HIS A 203 -10.52 -6.02 -7.60
CA HIS A 203 -11.37 -7.18 -7.32
C HIS A 203 -12.23 -6.97 -6.07
N TYR A 204 -11.83 -6.03 -5.21
CA TYR A 204 -12.57 -5.62 -4.01
C TYR A 204 -13.26 -4.27 -4.19
N SER A 205 -13.42 -3.82 -5.44
CA SER A 205 -14.13 -2.58 -5.75
C SER A 205 -15.53 -2.90 -6.20
N VAL A 206 -16.49 -2.38 -5.46
CA VAL A 206 -17.92 -2.45 -5.77
C VAL A 206 -18.26 -1.93 -7.18
N LEU A 207 -17.51 -0.92 -7.65
CA LEU A 207 -17.69 -0.40 -9.01
C LEU A 207 -17.28 -1.41 -10.09
N TYR A 208 -16.21 -2.18 -9.83
CA TYR A 208 -15.76 -3.21 -10.74
C TYR A 208 -16.65 -4.44 -10.68
N ASP A 209 -17.14 -4.79 -9.50
CA ASP A 209 -18.08 -5.90 -9.32
C ASP A 209 -19.42 -5.65 -10.05
N ASN A 210 -19.98 -4.45 -9.92
CA ASN A 210 -21.14 -4.05 -10.72
C ASN A 210 -20.87 -4.11 -12.23
N ALA A 211 -19.68 -3.70 -12.68
CA ALA A 211 -19.30 -3.82 -14.08
C ALA A 211 -19.25 -5.29 -14.53
N VAL A 212 -18.71 -6.20 -13.70
CA VAL A 212 -18.72 -7.65 -13.94
C VAL A 212 -20.16 -8.16 -14.06
N HIS A 213 -21.04 -7.84 -13.11
CA HIS A 213 -22.45 -8.22 -13.15
C HIS A 213 -23.16 -7.71 -14.40
N THR A 214 -22.92 -6.44 -14.77
CA THR A 214 -23.50 -5.80 -15.96
C THR A 214 -23.09 -6.52 -17.26
N ILE A 215 -21.82 -6.94 -17.35
CA ILE A 215 -21.25 -7.63 -18.51
C ILE A 215 -21.72 -9.08 -18.56
N GLY A 216 -21.55 -9.83 -17.47
CA GLY A 216 -21.72 -11.28 -17.44
C GLY A 216 -23.13 -11.74 -17.10
N ASP A 217 -23.60 -11.42 -15.89
CA ASP A 217 -24.86 -11.94 -15.36
C ASP A 217 -26.07 -11.29 -16.03
N ALA A 218 -26.08 -9.96 -16.08
CA ALA A 218 -27.19 -9.18 -16.61
C ALA A 218 -27.14 -9.04 -18.15
N ARG A 219 -25.97 -9.27 -18.75
CA ARG A 219 -25.72 -9.23 -20.21
C ARG A 219 -26.25 -7.96 -20.89
N LEU A 220 -26.16 -6.81 -20.21
CA LEU A 220 -26.86 -5.59 -20.64
C LEU A 220 -26.21 -4.88 -21.84
N ILE A 221 -24.93 -5.16 -22.11
CA ILE A 221 -24.16 -4.48 -23.16
C ILE A 221 -23.83 -5.36 -24.36
N GLY A 222 -24.29 -6.62 -24.37
CA GLY A 222 -23.89 -7.62 -25.37
C GLY A 222 -22.42 -8.00 -25.26
N ASP A 223 -21.80 -8.32 -26.39
CA ASP A 223 -20.39 -8.73 -26.44
C ASP A 223 -19.44 -7.54 -26.25
N VAL A 224 -18.39 -7.73 -25.45
CA VAL A 224 -17.36 -6.71 -25.25
C VAL A 224 -16.43 -6.70 -26.46
N HIS A 225 -16.58 -5.68 -27.33
CA HIS A 225 -15.72 -5.52 -28.51
C HIS A 225 -14.43 -4.75 -28.24
N SER A 226 -14.39 -3.85 -27.25
CA SER A 226 -13.20 -3.07 -26.94
C SER A 226 -13.15 -2.60 -25.49
N ILE A 227 -11.95 -2.59 -24.92
CA ILE A 227 -11.68 -2.03 -23.59
C ILE A 227 -10.67 -0.90 -23.73
N ARG A 228 -10.99 0.27 -23.19
CA ARG A 228 -10.06 1.40 -23.09
C ARG A 228 -9.82 1.72 -21.62
N ALA A 229 -8.62 1.40 -21.14
CA ALA A 229 -8.19 1.72 -19.78
C ALA A 229 -7.03 2.72 -19.82
N GLN A 230 -7.13 3.79 -19.02
CA GLN A 230 -6.09 4.80 -18.91
C GLN A 230 -5.78 5.06 -17.43
N TRP A 231 -4.49 5.21 -17.13
CA TRP A 231 -4.00 5.57 -15.81
C TRP A 231 -2.99 6.69 -15.95
N HIS A 232 -3.41 7.91 -15.65
CA HIS A 232 -2.56 9.09 -15.72
C HIS A 232 -2.05 9.43 -14.32
N ARG A 233 -0.73 9.56 -14.17
CA ARG A 233 -0.13 10.14 -12.95
C ARG A 233 0.31 11.56 -13.28
N GLY A 234 -0.23 12.54 -12.55
CA GLY A 234 0.09 13.97 -12.71
C GLY A 234 1.46 14.36 -12.15
N ASN A 235 2.50 13.59 -12.44
CA ASN A 235 3.85 13.93 -12.02
C ASN A 235 4.32 15.15 -12.83
N LEU A 236 4.56 16.27 -12.13
CA LEU A 236 5.18 17.44 -12.74
C LEU A 236 6.68 17.18 -12.92
N PRO A 237 7.31 17.74 -13.97
CA PRO A 237 8.76 17.65 -14.14
C PRO A 237 9.52 18.00 -12.85
N GLY A 238 10.41 17.11 -12.41
CA GLY A 238 11.18 17.27 -11.17
C GLY A 238 10.45 16.85 -9.89
N LYS A 239 9.23 16.30 -9.98
CA LYS A 239 8.46 15.74 -8.84
C LYS A 239 8.13 14.27 -9.03
N ASP A 240 9.00 13.55 -9.71
CA ASP A 240 8.81 12.14 -10.00
C ASP A 240 8.91 11.29 -8.73
N SER A 241 7.84 10.55 -8.42
CA SER A 241 7.78 9.70 -7.23
C SER A 241 8.81 8.55 -7.25
N TRP A 242 9.37 8.23 -8.41
CA TRP A 242 10.42 7.21 -8.57
C TRP A 242 11.84 7.76 -8.47
N LYS A 243 12.01 9.08 -8.31
CA LYS A 243 13.30 9.73 -8.06
C LYS A 243 13.24 10.59 -6.78
N PRO A 244 12.94 9.98 -5.62
CA PRO A 244 12.99 10.71 -4.35
C PRO A 244 14.40 11.26 -4.07
N PRO A 245 14.53 12.34 -3.27
CA PRO A 245 15.83 12.87 -2.91
C PRO A 245 16.61 11.87 -2.04
N LEU A 246 17.92 11.77 -2.30
CA LEU A 246 18.85 11.02 -1.46
C LEU A 246 19.19 11.81 -0.19
N PRO A 247 19.65 11.15 0.89
CA PRO A 247 20.00 11.81 2.14
C PRO A 247 21.03 12.95 2.01
N ALA A 248 21.96 12.81 1.07
CA ALA A 248 23.01 13.79 0.80
C ALA A 248 22.61 14.87 -0.23
N ASP A 249 21.39 14.84 -0.76
CA ASP A 249 20.96 15.82 -1.76
C ASP A 249 20.90 17.23 -1.15
N GLU A 250 21.59 18.19 -1.77
CA GLU A 250 21.69 19.57 -1.28
C GLU A 250 20.32 20.22 -1.04
N ALA A 251 19.34 19.94 -1.89
CA ALA A 251 17.97 20.43 -1.75
C ALA A 251 17.30 19.92 -0.46
N LEU A 252 17.57 18.67 -0.06
CA LEU A 252 17.04 18.08 1.17
C LEU A 252 17.68 18.73 2.40
N LEU A 253 19.00 18.95 2.36
CA LEU A 253 19.74 19.62 3.43
C LEU A 253 19.32 21.09 3.60
N LYS A 254 19.16 21.83 2.50
CA LYS A 254 18.62 23.20 2.53
C LYS A 254 17.21 23.25 3.12
N LYS A 255 16.36 22.28 2.75
CA LYS A 255 15.01 22.15 3.29
C LYS A 255 15.04 21.88 4.80
N MET A 256 15.94 21.02 5.27
CA MET A 256 16.14 20.75 6.70
C MET A 256 16.47 22.04 7.48
N VAL A 257 17.46 22.81 7.02
CA VAL A 257 17.85 24.08 7.66
C VAL A 257 16.67 25.06 7.71
N SER A 258 15.95 25.20 6.59
CA SER A 258 14.76 26.06 6.50
C SER A 258 13.66 25.63 7.46
N TRP A 259 13.40 24.33 7.58
CA TRP A 259 12.33 23.81 8.43
C TRP A 259 12.68 23.87 9.91
N ARG A 260 13.95 23.69 10.29
CA ARG A 260 14.42 23.92 11.67
C ARG A 260 14.23 25.38 12.08
N LYS A 261 14.66 26.32 11.24
CA LYS A 261 14.42 27.75 11.47
C LYS A 261 12.91 28.04 11.61
N ARG A 262 12.08 27.44 10.75
CA ARG A 262 10.62 27.60 10.84
C ARG A 262 10.05 27.06 12.15
N LEU A 263 10.58 25.95 12.67
CA LEU A 263 10.21 25.40 13.98
C LEU A 263 10.60 26.34 15.12
N GLU A 264 11.81 26.91 15.09
CA GLU A 264 12.27 27.92 16.07
C GLU A 264 11.35 29.16 16.07
N ASP A 265 10.95 29.61 14.89
CA ASP A 265 10.07 30.77 14.70
C ASP A 265 8.55 30.44 14.86
N SER A 266 8.19 29.21 15.24
CA SER A 266 6.78 28.76 15.26
C SER A 266 5.99 29.28 16.46
N LYS A 267 4.72 29.61 16.23
CA LYS A 267 3.76 29.87 17.31
C LYS A 267 3.50 28.59 18.11
N PRO A 268 3.13 28.66 19.40
CA PRO A 268 2.86 27.47 20.22
C PRO A 268 1.88 26.46 19.59
N SER A 269 0.88 26.94 18.84
CA SER A 269 -0.10 26.11 18.12
C SER A 269 0.47 25.34 16.92
N GLU A 270 1.63 25.74 16.41
CA GLU A 270 2.26 25.16 15.21
C GLU A 270 3.48 24.28 15.55
N VAL A 271 3.97 24.33 16.79
CA VAL A 271 5.19 23.63 17.23
C VAL A 271 5.10 22.12 17.00
N ASP A 272 3.98 21.48 17.36
CA ASP A 272 3.80 20.02 17.16
C ASP A 272 3.85 19.62 15.69
N VAL A 273 3.28 20.43 14.80
CA VAL A 273 3.27 20.16 13.36
C VAL A 273 4.67 20.30 12.78
N TRP A 274 5.38 21.37 13.13
CA TRP A 274 6.73 21.61 12.61
C TRP A 274 7.77 20.67 13.23
N SER A 275 7.62 20.27 14.49
CA SER A 275 8.52 19.30 15.13
C SER A 275 8.44 17.95 14.44
N LYS A 276 7.24 17.44 14.15
CA LYS A 276 7.02 16.20 13.40
C LYS A 276 7.58 16.28 11.98
N ARG A 277 7.41 17.43 11.30
CA ARG A 277 7.95 17.65 9.95
C ARG A 277 9.47 17.65 9.92
N VAL A 278 10.11 18.28 10.90
CA VAL A 278 11.57 18.25 11.07
C VAL A 278 12.02 16.82 11.35
N ALA A 279 11.37 16.13 12.29
CA ALA A 279 11.70 14.73 12.63
C ALA A 279 11.56 13.78 11.43
N GLN A 280 10.55 13.95 10.58
CA GLN A 280 10.41 13.19 9.33
C GLN A 280 11.61 13.39 8.39
N LEU A 281 12.06 14.64 8.23
CA LEU A 281 13.25 14.93 7.40
C LEU A 281 14.54 14.41 8.06
N GLU A 282 14.63 14.42 9.39
CA GLU A 282 15.79 13.90 10.11
C GLU A 282 15.89 12.39 9.92
N ALA A 283 14.76 11.68 10.01
CA ALA A 283 14.68 10.27 9.67
C ALA A 283 15.04 10.01 8.19
N GLN A 284 14.66 10.91 7.27
CA GLN A 284 15.06 10.82 5.87
C GLN A 284 16.57 10.96 5.65
N ILE A 285 17.21 11.90 6.36
CA ILE A 285 18.65 12.09 6.30
C ILE A 285 19.36 10.91 6.98
N ALA A 286 18.80 10.37 8.07
CA ALA A 286 19.35 9.22 8.78
C ALA A 286 19.43 7.94 7.93
N ASP A 287 18.69 7.85 6.83
CA ASP A 287 18.87 6.77 5.84
C ASP A 287 20.31 6.71 5.29
N SER A 288 21.12 7.78 5.40
CA SER A 288 22.55 7.74 5.04
C SER A 288 23.36 6.75 5.86
N GLY A 289 22.88 6.38 7.06
CA GLY A 289 23.50 5.38 7.92
C GLY A 289 23.16 3.94 7.56
N VAL A 290 22.27 3.72 6.57
CA VAL A 290 21.89 2.37 6.14
C VAL A 290 22.97 1.81 5.21
N ASP A 291 23.62 0.73 5.65
CA ASP A 291 24.48 -0.07 4.78
C ASP A 291 23.63 -0.95 3.87
N ALA A 292 23.20 -0.38 2.74
CA ALA A 292 22.39 -1.09 1.76
C ALA A 292 23.14 -2.28 1.12
N GLY A 293 24.48 -2.31 1.16
CA GLY A 293 25.27 -3.43 0.66
C GLY A 293 25.01 -4.73 1.40
N LEU A 294 24.80 -4.65 2.73
CA LEU A 294 24.44 -5.81 3.56
C LEU A 294 23.10 -6.45 3.18
N PHE A 295 22.24 -5.71 2.50
CA PHE A 295 20.92 -6.16 2.04
C PHE A 295 20.90 -6.50 0.54
N GLY A 296 22.07 -6.66 -0.08
CA GLY A 296 22.19 -7.09 -1.49
C GLY A 296 21.90 -5.99 -2.51
N TYR A 297 21.91 -4.72 -2.09
CA TYR A 297 21.92 -3.59 -3.02
C TYR A 297 23.36 -3.32 -3.51
N THR A 298 23.47 -2.84 -4.73
CA THR A 298 24.70 -2.81 -5.51
C THR A 298 25.00 -1.42 -6.05
N GLU A 299 26.27 -1.16 -6.32
CA GLU A 299 26.70 0.04 -7.02
C GLU A 299 26.71 -0.16 -8.55
N LYS A 300 26.68 0.94 -9.28
CA LYS A 300 26.82 0.94 -10.74
C LYS A 300 27.45 2.24 -11.21
N GLN A 301 28.26 2.16 -12.25
CA GLN A 301 28.71 3.34 -12.98
C GLN A 301 27.83 3.56 -14.22
N LEU A 302 27.36 4.79 -14.43
CA LEU A 302 26.65 5.17 -15.65
C LEU A 302 27.63 5.37 -16.83
N PRO A 303 27.15 5.32 -18.08
CA PRO A 303 28.00 5.54 -19.25
C PRO A 303 28.72 6.90 -19.27
N ASP A 304 28.15 7.90 -18.59
CA ASP A 304 28.75 9.24 -18.42
C ASP A 304 29.76 9.32 -17.26
N GLY A 305 30.08 8.19 -16.62
CA GLY A 305 31.00 8.09 -15.50
C GLY A 305 30.37 8.35 -14.13
N THR A 306 29.10 8.78 -14.07
CA THR A 306 28.41 9.09 -12.80
C THR A 306 28.25 7.84 -11.95
N PRO A 307 28.74 7.82 -10.69
CA PRO A 307 28.56 6.68 -9.80
C PRO A 307 27.13 6.66 -9.23
N ARG A 308 26.61 5.44 -9.06
CA ARG A 308 25.35 5.13 -8.37
C ARG A 308 25.67 4.19 -7.22
N THR A 309 25.27 4.56 -6.01
CA THR A 309 25.61 3.81 -4.79
C THR A 309 24.58 2.72 -4.47
N PRO A 310 24.89 1.75 -3.60
CA PRO A 310 23.91 0.79 -3.10
C PRO A 310 22.70 1.46 -2.43
N LEU A 311 22.95 2.55 -1.69
CA LEU A 311 21.89 3.36 -1.07
C LEU A 311 20.98 3.99 -2.12
N GLU A 312 21.53 4.42 -3.25
CA GLU A 312 20.72 4.90 -4.36
C GLU A 312 19.89 3.77 -4.99
N GLU A 313 20.43 2.56 -5.15
CA GLU A 313 19.62 1.40 -5.60
C GLU A 313 18.48 1.12 -4.63
N LEU A 314 18.71 1.16 -3.32
CA LEU A 314 17.67 0.99 -2.31
C LEU A 314 16.56 2.06 -2.42
N ILE A 315 16.94 3.33 -2.47
CA ILE A 315 15.99 4.46 -2.42
C ILE A 315 15.28 4.66 -3.76
N ARG A 316 15.99 4.47 -4.87
CA ARG A 316 15.54 4.71 -6.25
C ARG A 316 15.47 3.42 -7.06
N TRP A 317 15.11 2.31 -6.43
CA TRP A 317 15.07 0.96 -7.03
C TRP A 317 14.36 0.88 -8.39
N ARG A 318 13.34 1.72 -8.62
CA ARG A 318 12.62 1.80 -9.90
C ARG A 318 13.49 2.25 -11.08
N LEU A 319 14.62 2.90 -10.83
CA LEU A 319 15.57 3.35 -11.84
C LEU A 319 16.57 2.26 -12.27
N TRP A 320 16.48 1.06 -11.68
CA TRP A 320 17.41 -0.02 -11.90
C TRP A 320 16.69 -1.22 -12.51
N ASN A 321 17.22 -1.73 -13.63
CA ASN A 321 16.63 -2.88 -14.34
C ASN A 321 16.57 -4.16 -13.50
N ARG A 322 17.46 -4.31 -12.51
CA ARG A 322 17.51 -5.50 -11.66
C ARG A 322 16.43 -5.49 -10.58
N THR A 323 16.18 -4.34 -9.97
CA THR A 323 15.33 -4.22 -8.78
C THR A 323 13.93 -3.71 -9.11
N GLY A 324 13.76 -2.99 -10.22
CA GLY A 324 12.47 -2.65 -10.80
C GLY A 324 12.18 -3.43 -12.09
N GLY A 325 10.90 -3.55 -12.45
CA GLY A 325 10.46 -4.08 -13.76
C GLY A 325 10.25 -2.99 -14.81
N GLY A 326 10.78 -1.79 -14.56
CA GLY A 326 10.42 -0.57 -15.27
C GLY A 326 9.06 0.00 -14.85
N LEU A 327 8.83 1.28 -15.14
CA LEU A 327 7.58 1.96 -14.80
C LEU A 327 6.35 1.29 -15.43
N MET A 328 6.51 0.66 -16.59
CA MET A 328 5.41 -0.04 -17.26
C MET A 328 4.93 -1.25 -16.47
N ALA A 329 5.82 -2.07 -15.92
CA ALA A 329 5.42 -3.22 -15.11
C ALA A 329 4.54 -2.78 -13.93
N GLU A 330 4.95 -1.74 -13.21
CA GLU A 330 4.19 -1.26 -12.06
C GLU A 330 2.92 -0.50 -12.42
N LEU A 331 2.97 0.38 -13.42
CA LEU A 331 1.89 1.31 -13.72
C LEU A 331 0.84 0.73 -14.66
N VAL A 332 1.21 -0.19 -15.58
CA VAL A 332 0.29 -0.81 -16.55
C VAL A 332 -0.42 -2.04 -15.98
N SER A 333 0.12 -2.63 -14.90
CA SER A 333 -0.55 -3.68 -14.13
C SER A 333 -2.01 -3.35 -13.85
N HIS A 334 -2.31 -2.07 -13.66
CA HIS A 334 -3.64 -1.58 -13.41
C HIS A 334 -4.62 -1.78 -14.57
N GLN A 335 -4.20 -1.47 -15.79
CA GLN A 335 -5.01 -1.59 -17.00
C GLN A 335 -5.19 -3.06 -17.36
N LEU A 336 -4.14 -3.87 -17.21
CA LEU A 336 -4.20 -5.30 -17.47
C LEU A 336 -5.13 -6.01 -16.48
N ASP A 337 -5.07 -5.66 -15.20
CA ASP A 337 -5.98 -6.17 -14.17
C ASP A 337 -7.44 -5.82 -14.49
N ALA A 338 -7.72 -4.55 -14.82
CA ALA A 338 -9.07 -4.13 -15.23
C ALA A 338 -9.58 -4.87 -16.48
N ALA A 339 -8.73 -5.00 -17.51
CA ALA A 339 -9.08 -5.73 -18.72
C ALA A 339 -9.33 -7.22 -18.42
N GLY A 340 -8.49 -7.83 -17.58
CA GLY A 340 -8.64 -9.21 -17.14
C GLY A 340 -9.99 -9.45 -16.46
N ILE A 341 -10.36 -8.60 -15.48
CA ILE A 341 -11.65 -8.67 -14.77
C ILE A 341 -12.83 -8.66 -15.76
N PHE A 342 -12.84 -7.72 -16.71
CA PHE A 342 -13.97 -7.56 -17.62
C PHE A 342 -14.02 -8.64 -18.70
N ILE A 343 -12.87 -9.13 -19.16
CA ILE A 343 -12.80 -10.24 -20.10
C ILE A 343 -13.29 -11.53 -19.43
N SER A 344 -12.89 -11.79 -18.18
CA SER A 344 -13.36 -12.97 -17.45
C SER A 344 -14.87 -12.94 -17.19
N ALA A 345 -15.47 -11.76 -17.06
CA ALA A 345 -16.92 -11.63 -16.88
C ALA A 345 -17.74 -12.11 -18.09
N MET A 346 -17.13 -12.25 -19.27
CA MET A 346 -17.82 -12.74 -20.47
C MET A 346 -18.04 -14.27 -20.49
N HIS A 347 -17.33 -15.02 -19.66
CA HIS A 347 -17.24 -16.49 -19.72
C HIS A 347 -17.75 -17.15 -18.44
#